data_AF-A0A6G6Y6X0-F1
#
_entry.id   AF-A0A6G6Y6X0-F1
#
_cell.length_a   1.000
_cell.length_b   1.000
_cell.length_c   1.000
_cell.angle_alpha   90.00
_cell.angle_beta   90.00
_cell.angle_gamma   90.00
#
_symmetry.space_group_name_H-M   'P 1'
#
loop_
_entity.id
_entity.type
_entity.pdbx_description
1 polymer ?
#
loop_
_entity_poly.entity_id
_entity_poly.type
_entity_poly.pdbx_seq_one_letter_code
_entity_poly.pdbx_strand_id
1 'polypeptide(L)'
;MRYAAFLMAAVIAAMPAAARAQDSTGAPGPISGDCVEKPPLADMLRNLDHARDVAVPRCDRALVEPGEGVTFYRGDRVALRFRGHRDGDGDIEMDGVAIGDGAEYAATKGRCRFYGTPGNGLMIVCFAVYEKDGKNAGAVAMFTRR
;
A
#
# COMPACT_ATOMS: atom_id res chain seq x y z
N MET A 1 -53.56 35.98 21.65
CA MET A 1 -52.15 36.30 22.00
C MET A 1 -51.55 35.09 22.70
N ARG A 2 -50.38 34.65 22.23
CA ARG A 2 -49.40 33.75 22.88
C ARG A 2 -49.76 32.27 23.07
N TYR A 3 -49.44 31.50 22.03
CA TYR A 3 -48.96 30.12 22.16
C TYR A 3 -47.55 30.14 22.78
N ALA A 4 -47.27 29.23 23.72
CA ALA A 4 -45.91 28.87 24.13
C ALA A 4 -45.86 27.35 24.28
N ALA A 5 -45.52 26.69 23.18
CA ALA A 5 -44.98 25.34 23.17
C ALA A 5 -43.51 25.41 23.61
N PHE A 6 -43.10 24.56 24.55
CA PHE A 6 -41.68 24.27 24.77
C PHE A 6 -41.46 22.79 24.45
N LEU A 7 -40.78 22.59 23.32
CA LEU A 7 -40.35 21.30 22.78
C LEU A 7 -39.33 20.65 23.72
N MET A 8 -39.55 19.36 24.01
CA MET A 8 -38.55 18.46 24.55
C MET A 8 -37.38 18.34 23.56
N ALA A 9 -36.17 18.60 24.05
CA ALA A 9 -34.94 18.37 23.31
C ALA A 9 -34.71 16.86 23.09
N ALA A 10 -34.59 16.46 21.82
CA ALA A 10 -34.14 15.14 21.43
C ALA A 10 -32.61 15.04 21.65
N VAL A 11 -32.20 14.22 22.61
CA VAL A 11 -30.80 13.81 22.76
C VAL A 11 -30.53 12.76 21.69
N ILE A 12 -29.95 13.19 20.56
CA ILE A 12 -29.36 12.26 19.59
C ILE A 12 -28.04 11.80 20.22
N ALA A 13 -28.08 10.66 20.91
CA ALA A 13 -26.88 9.93 21.25
C ALA A 13 -26.27 9.40 19.95
N ALA A 14 -25.25 10.12 19.44
CA ALA A 14 -24.40 9.62 18.39
C ALA A 14 -23.69 8.36 18.92
N MET A 15 -24.16 7.20 18.48
CA MET A 15 -23.46 5.94 18.68
C MET A 15 -22.10 6.06 17.98
N PRO A 16 -20.96 5.82 18.65
CA PRO A 16 -19.71 5.68 17.94
C PRO A 16 -19.80 4.45 17.05
N ALA A 17 -19.61 4.65 15.75
CA ALA A 17 -19.39 3.56 14.81
C ALA A 17 -18.23 2.72 15.37
N ALA A 18 -18.54 1.50 15.80
CA ALA A 18 -17.55 0.54 16.22
C ALA A 18 -16.67 0.18 15.02
N ALA A 19 -15.62 0.96 14.79
CA ALA A 19 -14.46 0.51 14.05
C ALA A 19 -13.98 -0.74 14.77
N ARG A 20 -14.16 -1.90 14.13
CA ARG A 20 -13.52 -3.13 14.58
C ARG A 20 -12.03 -2.95 14.41
N ALA A 21 -11.37 -2.49 15.47
CA ALA A 21 -9.95 -2.73 15.66
C ALA A 21 -9.79 -4.26 15.64
N GLN A 22 -9.24 -4.78 14.54
CA GLN A 22 -8.79 -6.16 14.52
C GLN A 22 -7.54 -6.23 15.39
N ASP A 23 -7.72 -6.60 16.64
CA ASP A 23 -6.67 -7.08 17.52
C ASP A 23 -6.04 -8.32 16.89
N SER A 24 -4.98 -8.10 16.11
CA SER A 24 -4.03 -9.13 15.73
C SER A 24 -2.79 -8.93 16.59
N THR A 25 -2.81 -9.50 17.79
CA THR A 25 -1.65 -9.58 18.70
C THR A 25 -0.62 -10.54 18.14
N GLY A 26 0.13 -10.05 17.16
CA GLY A 26 1.26 -10.70 16.51
C GLY A 26 1.67 -9.81 15.36
N ALA A 27 2.90 -9.30 15.39
CA ALA A 27 3.42 -8.54 14.25
C ALA A 27 3.22 -9.39 12.99
N PRO A 28 2.58 -8.86 11.93
CA PRO A 28 2.28 -9.65 10.75
C PRO A 28 3.60 -10.18 10.17
N GLY A 29 3.80 -11.49 10.26
CA GLY A 29 4.94 -12.15 9.67
C GLY A 29 4.90 -12.09 8.14
N PRO A 30 6.02 -12.38 7.45
CA PRO A 30 6.06 -12.39 5.99
C PRO A 30 5.05 -13.39 5.43
N ILE A 31 4.30 -12.94 4.43
CA ILE A 31 3.26 -13.67 3.73
C ILE A 31 3.90 -14.33 2.51
N SER A 32 3.72 -15.65 2.35
CA SER A 32 4.19 -16.38 1.16
C SER A 32 3.23 -16.21 -0.01
N GLY A 33 3.77 -16.16 -1.23
CA GLY A 33 3.04 -15.99 -2.49
C GLY A 33 4.02 -15.67 -3.61
N ASP A 34 3.57 -15.06 -4.70
CA ASP A 34 4.45 -14.78 -5.85
C ASP A 34 4.22 -13.38 -6.41
N CYS A 35 5.30 -12.73 -6.84
CA CYS A 35 5.21 -11.53 -7.68
C CYS A 35 4.94 -11.89 -9.14
N VAL A 36 4.02 -11.17 -9.77
CA VAL A 36 3.78 -11.22 -11.21
C VAL A 36 4.97 -10.61 -11.96
N GLU A 37 5.58 -11.37 -12.87
CA GLU A 37 6.78 -10.94 -13.60
C GLU A 37 6.55 -9.80 -14.61
N LYS A 38 5.31 -9.65 -15.09
CA LYS A 38 4.91 -8.62 -16.06
C LYS A 38 3.61 -7.94 -15.62
N PRO A 39 3.65 -7.14 -14.54
CA PRO A 39 2.46 -6.48 -14.06
C PRO A 39 2.03 -5.42 -15.08
N PRO A 40 0.74 -5.35 -15.48
CA PRO A 40 0.25 -4.35 -16.45
C PRO A 40 0.60 -2.90 -16.04
N LEU A 41 0.69 -2.66 -14.74
CA LEU A 41 1.03 -1.36 -14.17
C LEU A 41 2.46 -0.91 -14.53
N ALA A 42 3.38 -1.83 -14.84
CA ALA A 42 4.73 -1.46 -15.32
C ALA A 42 4.69 -0.66 -16.63
N ASP A 43 3.83 -1.07 -17.57
CA ASP A 43 3.68 -0.37 -18.85
C ASP A 43 2.99 0.98 -18.67
N MET A 44 2.06 1.07 -17.71
CA MET A 44 1.44 2.34 -17.35
C MET A 44 2.46 3.36 -16.84
N LEU A 45 3.40 2.95 -15.97
CA LEU A 45 4.47 3.85 -15.49
C LEU A 45 5.37 4.33 -16.63
N ARG A 46 5.69 3.46 -17.60
CA ARG A 46 6.50 3.85 -18.77
C ARG A 46 5.78 4.88 -19.64
N ASN A 47 4.49 4.64 -19.89
CA ASN A 47 3.73 5.41 -20.88
C ASN A 47 3.18 6.72 -20.33
N LEU A 48 2.59 6.70 -19.13
CA LEU A 48 1.93 7.87 -18.54
C LEU A 48 2.88 8.73 -17.71
N ASP A 49 3.83 8.09 -17.04
CA ASP A 49 4.71 8.79 -16.09
C ASP A 49 6.12 9.00 -16.63
N HIS A 50 6.34 8.61 -17.89
CA HIS A 50 7.61 8.70 -18.59
C HIS A 50 8.77 8.06 -17.81
N ALA A 51 8.47 7.01 -17.02
CA ALA A 51 9.50 6.26 -16.31
C ALA A 51 10.40 5.55 -17.33
N ARG A 52 11.65 5.99 -17.42
CA ARG A 52 12.66 5.43 -18.34
C ARG A 52 12.91 3.97 -18.05
N ASP A 53 13.06 3.66 -16.77
CA ASP A 53 13.26 2.32 -16.25
C ASP A 53 12.17 2.00 -15.22
N VAL A 54 11.70 0.75 -15.19
CA VAL A 54 10.73 0.28 -14.21
C VAL A 54 11.22 -1.00 -13.56
N ALA A 55 11.51 -0.94 -12.27
CA ALA A 55 11.89 -2.10 -11.48
C ALA A 55 10.66 -2.98 -11.22
N VAL A 56 10.73 -4.23 -11.69
CA VAL A 56 9.72 -5.28 -11.46
C VAL A 56 10.43 -6.45 -10.80
N PRO A 57 10.24 -6.68 -9.49
CA PRO A 57 10.93 -7.77 -8.80
C PRO A 57 10.25 -9.10 -9.11
N ARG A 58 11.05 -10.17 -9.17
CA ARG A 58 10.56 -11.50 -8.80
C ARG A 58 10.61 -11.60 -7.28
N CYS A 59 9.56 -12.09 -6.65
CA CYS A 59 9.46 -12.24 -5.20
C CYS A 59 8.64 -13.48 -4.86
N ASP A 60 8.93 -14.08 -3.70
CA ASP A 60 8.24 -15.25 -3.14
C ASP A 60 7.56 -14.94 -1.78
N ARG A 61 7.82 -13.75 -1.22
CA ARG A 61 7.24 -13.31 0.05
C ARG A 61 7.02 -11.80 0.08
N ALA A 62 6.04 -11.36 0.85
CA ALA A 62 5.78 -9.96 1.16
C ALA A 62 5.60 -9.76 2.66
N LEU A 63 6.27 -8.77 3.24
CA LEU A 63 6.02 -8.26 4.59
C LEU A 63 5.21 -6.97 4.46
N VAL A 64 4.05 -6.94 5.10
CA VAL A 64 3.19 -5.74 5.14
C VAL A 64 3.34 -5.11 6.50
N GLU A 65 3.80 -3.86 6.53
CA GLU A 65 3.93 -3.05 7.73
C GLU A 65 2.72 -2.09 7.73
N PRO A 66 1.66 -2.38 8.53
CA PRO A 66 0.37 -1.73 8.36
C PRO A 66 0.46 -0.20 8.50
N GLY A 67 0.20 0.50 7.40
CA GLY A 67 0.25 1.97 7.37
C GLY A 67 1.65 2.56 7.25
N GLU A 68 2.70 1.74 7.08
CA GLU A 68 4.09 2.20 6.96
C GLU A 68 4.75 1.74 5.65
N GLY A 69 4.36 0.60 5.09
CA GLY A 69 4.99 0.12 3.87
C GLY A 69 4.78 -1.35 3.54
N VAL A 70 5.47 -1.77 2.48
CA VAL A 70 5.52 -3.18 2.05
C VAL A 70 6.93 -3.53 1.58
N THR A 71 7.47 -4.63 2.08
CA THR A 71 8.75 -5.18 1.65
C THR A 71 8.53 -6.52 0.93
N PHE A 72 9.03 -6.64 -0.31
CA PHE A 72 9.01 -7.86 -1.11
C PHE A 72 10.36 -8.55 -1.08
N TYR A 73 10.37 -9.87 -0.89
CA TYR A 73 11.58 -10.69 -0.76
C TYR A 73 11.68 -11.72 -1.87
N ARG A 74 12.91 -12.10 -2.21
CA ARG A 74 13.22 -13.27 -3.04
C ARG A 74 14.25 -14.13 -2.34
N GLY A 75 13.83 -15.28 -1.84
CA GLY A 75 14.60 -15.97 -0.81
C GLY A 75 14.89 -15.00 0.34
N ASP A 76 16.11 -14.98 0.83
CA ASP A 76 16.48 -14.18 2.01
C ASP A 76 16.92 -12.74 1.71
N ARG A 77 16.71 -12.27 0.48
CA ARG A 77 17.08 -10.92 0.06
C ARG A 77 15.85 -10.06 -0.12
N VAL A 78 15.94 -8.80 0.28
CA VAL A 78 15.00 -7.76 -0.15
C VAL A 78 15.10 -7.66 -1.67
N ALA A 79 13.96 -7.71 -2.35
CA ALA A 79 13.88 -7.48 -3.79
C ALA A 79 13.41 -6.06 -4.08
N LEU A 80 12.44 -5.57 -3.30
CA LEU A 80 11.90 -4.23 -3.42
C LEU A 80 11.24 -3.82 -2.10
N ARG A 81 11.48 -2.61 -1.64
CA ARG A 81 10.86 -2.05 -0.43
C ARG A 81 10.18 -0.73 -0.77
N PHE A 82 8.93 -0.62 -0.32
CA PHE A 82 8.13 0.58 -0.39
C PHE A 82 7.88 1.11 1.01
N ARG A 83 8.21 2.37 1.25
CA ARG A 83 7.89 3.09 2.49
C ARG A 83 6.82 4.13 2.18
N GLY A 84 5.91 4.32 3.12
CA GLY A 84 4.80 5.24 2.98
C GLY A 84 4.07 5.48 4.29
N HIS A 85 2.88 6.06 4.15
CA HIS A 85 1.97 6.28 5.25
C HIS A 85 0.53 5.92 4.84
N ARG A 86 -0.32 5.66 5.82
CA ARG A 86 -1.74 5.33 5.57
C ARG A 86 -2.48 6.53 4.97
N ASP A 87 -3.15 6.28 3.85
CA ASP A 87 -4.19 7.14 3.27
C ASP A 87 -5.57 6.79 3.89
N GLY A 88 -6.51 7.74 3.89
CA GLY A 88 -7.84 7.64 4.49
C GLY A 88 -8.68 6.44 4.01
N ASP A 89 -8.38 5.89 2.83
CA ASP A 89 -9.04 4.72 2.25
C ASP A 89 -8.41 3.37 2.65
N GLY A 90 -7.41 3.37 3.52
CA GLY A 90 -6.68 2.16 3.93
C GLY A 90 -5.60 1.70 2.95
N ASP A 91 -5.42 2.45 1.85
CA ASP A 91 -4.25 2.38 0.99
C ASP A 91 -3.01 2.97 1.71
N ILE A 92 -1.80 2.67 1.22
CA ILE A 92 -0.57 3.32 1.68
C ILE A 92 -0.08 4.24 0.56
N GLU A 93 0.00 5.54 0.82
CA GLU A 93 0.63 6.51 -0.08
C GLU A 93 2.16 6.42 0.07
N MET A 94 2.89 6.48 -1.05
CA MET A 94 4.33 6.18 -1.05
C MET A 94 5.18 7.42 -0.79
N ASP A 95 6.06 7.33 0.19
CA ASP A 95 7.08 8.34 0.51
C ASP A 95 8.45 7.98 -0.11
N GLY A 96 8.73 6.68 -0.26
CA GLY A 96 10.03 6.24 -0.76
C GLY A 96 10.08 4.80 -1.24
N VAL A 97 11.10 4.50 -2.05
CA VAL A 97 11.33 3.17 -2.62
C VAL A 97 12.81 2.82 -2.64
N ALA A 98 13.13 1.58 -2.26
CA ALA A 98 14.48 1.02 -2.35
C ALA A 98 14.44 -0.30 -3.14
N ILE A 99 15.36 -0.47 -4.10
CA ILE A 99 15.48 -1.68 -4.92
C ILE A 99 16.61 -2.54 -4.37
N GLY A 100 16.28 -3.77 -3.96
CA GLY A 100 17.22 -4.61 -3.23
C GLY A 100 17.78 -3.93 -1.99
N ASP A 101 19.09 -4.03 -1.79
CA ASP A 101 19.85 -3.35 -0.73
C ASP A 101 20.37 -1.97 -1.17
N GLY A 102 19.80 -1.42 -2.25
CA GLY A 102 20.20 -0.13 -2.82
C GLY A 102 19.74 1.08 -2.00
N ALA A 103 20.12 2.27 -2.48
CA ALA A 103 19.66 3.52 -1.91
C ALA A 103 18.12 3.65 -1.99
N GLU A 104 17.56 4.34 -1.01
CA GLU A 104 16.17 4.76 -1.03
C GLU A 104 16.02 6.04 -1.84
N TYR A 105 15.04 6.07 -2.73
CA TYR A 105 14.65 7.23 -3.53
C TYR A 105 13.33 7.78 -3.01
N ALA A 106 13.23 9.09 -2.87
CA ALA A 106 11.96 9.75 -2.55
C ALA A 106 10.96 9.52 -3.68
N ALA A 107 9.77 9.06 -3.34
CA ALA A 107 8.70 8.89 -4.32
C ALA A 107 8.09 10.26 -4.63
N THR A 108 7.89 10.54 -5.92
CA THR A 108 7.13 11.72 -6.37
C THR A 108 5.64 11.43 -6.46
N LYS A 109 5.29 10.14 -6.55
CA LYS A 109 3.93 9.59 -6.49
C LYS A 109 4.01 8.09 -6.30
N GLY A 110 2.99 7.51 -5.70
CA GLY A 110 2.89 6.07 -5.59
C GLY A 110 1.81 5.66 -4.61
N ARG A 111 1.43 4.38 -4.68
CA ARG A 111 0.44 3.81 -3.78
C ARG A 111 0.61 2.30 -3.68
N CYS A 112 0.34 1.75 -2.50
CA CYS A 112 0.09 0.35 -2.28
C CYS A 112 -1.38 0.14 -1.93
N ARG A 113 -2.02 -0.80 -2.63
CA ARG A 113 -3.40 -1.22 -2.39
C ARG A 113 -3.46 -2.70 -2.10
N PHE A 114 -4.33 -3.06 -1.16
CA PHE A 114 -4.54 -4.43 -0.70
C PHE A 114 -5.94 -4.89 -1.09
N TYR A 115 -6.02 -6.08 -1.69
CA TYR A 115 -7.28 -6.71 -2.07
C TYR A 115 -7.38 -8.07 -1.38
N GLY A 116 -8.50 -8.30 -0.69
CA GLY A 116 -8.71 -9.52 0.09
C GLY A 116 -7.92 -9.52 1.40
N THR A 117 -7.66 -10.72 1.92
CA THR A 117 -6.99 -10.91 3.22
C THR A 117 -6.01 -12.08 3.12
N PRO A 118 -4.99 -12.16 4.01
CA PRO A 118 -4.08 -13.29 4.01
C PRO A 118 -4.76 -14.67 4.08
N GLY A 119 -5.94 -14.78 4.70
CA GLY A 119 -6.67 -16.04 4.82
C GLY A 119 -7.59 -16.38 3.64
N ASN A 120 -8.00 -15.40 2.82
CA ASN A 120 -9.04 -15.57 1.79
C ASN A 120 -8.54 -15.25 0.37
N GLY A 121 -7.23 -15.33 0.15
CA GLY A 121 -6.59 -14.79 -1.05
C GLY A 121 -6.24 -13.31 -0.86
N LEU A 122 -4.96 -12.99 -0.97
CA LEU A 122 -4.44 -11.63 -0.83
C LEU A 122 -3.77 -11.23 -2.15
N MET A 123 -4.11 -10.06 -2.65
CA MET A 123 -3.39 -9.40 -3.73
C MET A 123 -2.90 -8.04 -3.25
N ILE A 124 -1.60 -7.78 -3.41
CA ILE A 124 -0.97 -6.52 -3.07
C ILE A 124 -0.48 -5.89 -4.37
N VAL A 125 -0.87 -4.64 -4.62
CA VAL A 125 -0.42 -3.88 -5.79
C VAL A 125 0.24 -2.62 -5.30
N CYS A 126 1.56 -2.56 -5.44
CA CYS A 126 2.39 -1.42 -5.06
C CYS A 126 3.05 -0.83 -6.29
N PHE A 127 3.07 0.50 -6.38
CA PHE A 127 3.90 1.20 -7.34
C PHE A 127 4.41 2.52 -6.77
N ALA A 128 5.55 2.96 -7.29
CA ALA A 128 6.07 4.30 -7.07
C ALA A 128 6.74 4.80 -8.34
N VAL A 129 6.70 6.11 -8.54
CA VAL A 129 7.57 6.84 -9.46
C VAL A 129 8.46 7.73 -8.63
N TYR A 130 9.71 7.83 -9.03
CA TYR A 130 10.76 8.54 -8.33
C TYR A 130 11.75 9.09 -9.36
N GLU A 131 12.63 9.99 -8.92
CA GLU A 131 13.70 10.49 -9.75
C GLU A 131 15.01 9.76 -9.46
N LYS A 132 15.70 9.35 -10.53
CA LYS A 132 17.03 8.78 -10.48
C LYS A 132 17.86 9.40 -11.59
N ASP A 133 19.00 9.98 -11.23
CA ASP A 133 19.93 10.62 -12.17
C ASP A 133 19.25 11.68 -13.07
N GLY A 134 18.32 12.45 -12.49
CA GLY A 134 17.56 13.51 -13.18
C GLY A 134 16.50 13.00 -14.16
N LYS A 135 16.09 11.73 -14.05
CA LYS A 135 15.09 11.10 -14.91
C LYS A 135 14.04 10.38 -14.07
N ASN A 136 12.81 10.35 -14.56
CA ASN A 136 11.77 9.53 -13.96
C ASN A 136 12.12 8.05 -14.09
N ALA A 137 12.00 7.34 -12.99
CA ALA A 137 12.07 5.90 -12.88
C ALA A 137 10.85 5.39 -12.13
N GLY A 138 10.54 4.12 -12.31
CA GLY A 138 9.40 3.45 -11.70
C GLY A 138 9.81 2.22 -10.93
N ALA A 139 8.96 1.82 -10.00
CA ALA A 139 9.04 0.54 -9.32
C ALA A 139 7.62 0.03 -9.13
N VAL A 140 7.43 -1.26 -9.35
CA VAL A 140 6.12 -1.88 -9.24
C VAL A 140 6.24 -3.32 -8.78
N ALA A 141 5.37 -3.73 -7.86
CA ALA A 141 5.21 -5.11 -7.46
C ALA A 141 3.71 -5.43 -7.38
N MET A 142 3.34 -6.54 -8.02
CA MET A 142 2.02 -7.13 -7.91
C MET A 142 2.20 -8.52 -7.33
N PHE A 143 1.77 -8.72 -6.09
CA PHE A 143 1.93 -9.97 -5.35
C PHE A 143 0.59 -10.65 -5.18
N THR A 144 0.57 -11.97 -5.34
CA THR A 144 -0.63 -12.78 -5.09
C THR A 144 -0.30 -13.94 -4.15
N ARG A 145 -1.09 -14.09 -3.10
CA ARG A 145 -1.17 -15.32 -2.31
C ARG A 145 -2.36 -16.13 -2.81
N ARG A 146 -2.08 -17.34 -3.29
CA ARG A 146 -3.09 -18.33 -3.67
C ARG A 146 -3.44 -19.22 -2.47
#